data_AF-A0A956C6C0-F1
#
_entry.id   AF-A0A956C6C0-F1
#
_cell.length_a   1.000
_cell.length_b   1.000
_cell.length_c   1.000
_cell.angle_alpha   90.00
_cell.angle_beta   90.00
_cell.angle_gamma   90.00
#
_symmetry.space_group_name_H-M   'P 1'
#
loop_
_entity.id
_entity.type
_entity.pdbx_description
1 polymer ?
#
loop_
_entity_poly.entity_id
_entity_poly.type
_entity_poly.pdbx_seq_one_letter_code
_entity_poly.pdbx_strand_id
1 'polypeptide(L)'
;GAVFSGFAMVMTLMLICRAVYGVRSLVTIKHLELMNKIILVTGSLVGYAYGMEFFIAWYGGNEYESFVFAKNRLTGPFAWAYWIMISCNVLSPQVFWFKRFRTSIPVMFVVSILVNIGMWFERFVIIVTSLYRDFLPSSWGDFRPTLVDIFTYGGTLGLFFTAFLLFIRWVPMIAIAEVKGVLPEADPHHHPEGEHDAHDDAAHAPEPAAAEAE
;
A
#
# COMPACT_ATOMS: atom_id res chain seq x y z
N GLY A 1 -0.55 -2.80 10.96
CA GLY A 1 -0.05 -1.41 11.06
C GLY A 1 1.03 -1.09 10.04
N ALA A 2 2.30 -1.39 10.32
CA ALA A 2 3.44 -0.87 9.53
C ALA A 2 3.42 -1.23 8.04
N VAL A 3 3.10 -2.48 7.69
CA VAL A 3 2.97 -2.91 6.29
C VAL A 3 1.86 -2.12 5.58
N PHE A 4 0.71 -1.95 6.25
CA PHE A 4 -0.44 -1.24 5.71
C PHE A 4 -0.14 0.25 5.43
N SER A 5 0.45 0.97 6.40
CA SER A 5 0.87 2.37 6.18
C SER A 5 2.03 2.49 5.19
N GLY A 6 2.99 1.57 5.22
CA GLY A 6 4.14 1.57 4.30
C GLY A 6 3.71 1.42 2.85
N PHE A 7 2.86 0.43 2.54
CA PHE A 7 2.33 0.26 1.18
C PHE A 7 1.48 1.44 0.74
N ALA A 8 0.72 2.08 1.64
CA ALA A 8 -0.02 3.29 1.32
C ALA A 8 0.91 4.46 0.97
N MET A 9 2.00 4.66 1.71
CA MET A 9 3.01 5.69 1.38
C MET A 9 3.75 5.39 0.07
N VAL A 10 4.11 4.12 -0.19
CA VAL A 10 4.73 3.74 -1.47
C VAL A 10 3.75 4.03 -2.61
N MET A 11 2.46 3.77 -2.41
CA MET A 11 1.43 4.02 -3.42
C MET A 11 1.29 5.51 -3.75
N THR A 12 1.25 6.41 -2.76
CA THR A 12 1.18 7.85 -3.02
C THR A 12 2.37 8.33 -3.85
N LEU A 13 3.59 7.96 -3.46
CA LEU A 13 4.83 8.36 -4.14
C LEU A 13 4.92 7.74 -5.54
N MET A 14 4.60 6.45 -5.68
CA MET A 14 4.66 5.76 -6.96
C MET A 14 3.66 6.34 -7.96
N LEU A 15 2.46 6.73 -7.53
CA LEU A 15 1.48 7.38 -8.39
C LEU A 15 1.96 8.76 -8.86
N ILE A 16 2.59 9.55 -7.99
CA ILE A 16 3.19 10.85 -8.34
C ILE A 16 4.35 10.65 -9.32
N CYS A 17 5.30 9.77 -9.01
CA CYS A 17 6.45 9.49 -9.88
C CYS A 17 6.01 8.94 -11.24
N ARG A 18 4.98 8.08 -11.27
CA ARG A 18 4.37 7.58 -12.51
C ARG A 18 3.82 8.70 -13.39
N ALA A 19 3.20 9.72 -12.78
CA ALA A 19 2.62 10.84 -13.51
C ALA A 19 3.70 11.82 -14.01
N VAL A 20 4.69 12.14 -13.17
CA VAL A 20 5.73 13.15 -13.45
C VAL A 20 6.81 12.62 -14.40
N TYR A 21 7.34 11.42 -14.15
CA TYR A 21 8.43 10.83 -14.95
C TYR A 21 7.93 9.97 -16.12
N GLY A 22 6.61 9.81 -16.27
CA GLY A 22 6.02 9.10 -17.40
C GLY A 22 6.42 7.63 -17.51
N VAL A 23 6.80 6.97 -16.40
CA VAL A 23 7.26 5.56 -16.34
C VAL A 23 6.10 4.55 -16.52
N ARG A 24 5.26 4.78 -17.54
CA ARG A 24 3.95 4.14 -17.63
C ARG A 24 4.02 2.66 -17.97
N SER A 25 5.01 2.30 -18.78
CA SER A 25 5.32 0.96 -19.26
C SER A 25 5.91 0.05 -18.18
N LEU A 26 6.70 0.62 -17.25
CA LEU A 26 7.35 -0.15 -16.18
C LEU A 26 6.39 -0.38 -15.01
N VAL A 27 5.72 0.67 -14.52
CA VAL A 27 4.75 0.55 -13.42
C VAL A 27 3.35 0.24 -13.96
N THR A 28 3.12 -1.00 -14.40
CA THR A 28 1.81 -1.35 -14.99
C THR A 28 0.65 -1.30 -13.98
N ILE A 29 -0.59 -1.25 -14.47
CA ILE A 29 -1.80 -1.29 -13.63
C ILE A 29 -1.84 -2.58 -12.78
N LYS A 30 -1.26 -3.68 -13.28
CA LYS A 30 -1.17 -4.94 -12.53
C LYS A 30 -0.39 -4.78 -11.22
N HIS A 31 0.73 -4.05 -11.25
CA HIS A 31 1.52 -3.76 -10.03
C HIS A 31 0.69 -3.00 -9.00
N LEU A 32 -0.02 -1.94 -9.45
CA LEU A 32 -0.87 -1.13 -8.58
C LEU A 32 -2.05 -1.95 -8.01
N GLU A 33 -2.66 -2.81 -8.83
CA GLU A 33 -3.75 -3.69 -8.37
C GLU A 33 -3.27 -4.70 -7.31
N LEU A 34 -2.08 -5.29 -7.49
CA LEU A 34 -1.49 -6.21 -6.52
C LEU A 34 -1.18 -5.50 -5.19
N MET A 35 -0.63 -4.28 -5.25
CA MET A 35 -0.44 -3.47 -4.05
C MET A 35 -1.76 -3.15 -3.34
N ASN A 36 -2.82 -2.79 -4.08
CA ASN A 36 -4.15 -2.55 -3.50
C ASN A 36 -4.71 -3.80 -2.78
N LYS A 37 -4.45 -5.00 -3.30
CA LYS A 37 -4.83 -6.26 -2.63
C LYS A 37 -4.08 -6.45 -1.31
N ILE A 38 -2.78 -6.12 -1.27
CA ILE A 38 -2.00 -6.18 -0.02
C ILE A 38 -2.54 -5.19 1.00
N ILE A 39 -2.86 -3.95 0.58
CA ILE A 39 -3.48 -2.93 1.45
C ILE A 39 -4.84 -3.42 1.97
N LEU A 40 -5.66 -4.04 1.14
CA LEU A 40 -6.95 -4.60 1.54
C LEU A 40 -6.81 -5.72 2.59
N VAL A 41 -5.90 -6.67 2.37
CA VAL A 41 -5.67 -7.80 3.29
C VAL A 41 -5.15 -7.29 4.63
N THR A 42 -4.12 -6.44 4.59
CA THR A 42 -3.52 -5.89 5.81
C THR A 42 -4.47 -4.95 6.56
N GLY A 43 -5.29 -4.17 5.85
CA GLY A 43 -6.34 -3.34 6.44
C GLY A 43 -7.43 -4.17 7.12
N SER A 44 -7.85 -5.28 6.51
CA SER A 44 -8.81 -6.22 7.12
C SER A 44 -8.24 -6.87 8.38
N LEU A 45 -6.95 -7.21 8.40
CA LEU A 45 -6.28 -7.77 9.57
C LEU A 45 -6.18 -6.75 10.72
N VAL A 46 -5.90 -5.48 10.41
CA VAL A 46 -5.92 -4.39 11.40
C VAL A 46 -7.33 -4.17 11.93
N GLY A 47 -8.35 -4.16 11.06
CA GLY A 47 -9.75 -4.05 11.47
C GLY A 47 -10.19 -5.21 12.39
N TYR A 48 -9.74 -6.42 12.09
CA TYR A 48 -9.95 -7.57 12.98
C TYR A 48 -9.31 -7.37 14.36
N ALA A 49 -8.07 -6.88 14.42
CA ALA A 49 -7.41 -6.59 15.69
C ALA A 49 -8.17 -5.56 16.53
N TYR A 50 -8.66 -4.48 15.92
CA TYR A 50 -9.50 -3.49 16.64
C TYR A 50 -10.80 -4.11 17.17
N GLY A 51 -11.44 -4.99 16.38
CA GLY A 51 -12.63 -5.72 16.81
C GLY A 51 -12.34 -6.64 18.00
N MET A 52 -11.20 -7.34 17.96
CA MET A 52 -10.75 -8.20 19.06
C MET A 52 -10.41 -7.41 20.33
N GLU A 53 -9.77 -6.24 20.22
CA GLU A 53 -9.52 -5.37 21.37
C GLU A 53 -10.82 -4.95 22.06
N PHE A 54 -11.83 -4.54 21.28
CA PHE A 54 -13.14 -4.20 21.82
C PHE A 54 -13.84 -5.42 22.45
N PHE A 55 -13.76 -6.58 21.78
CA PHE A 55 -14.37 -7.82 22.27
C PHE A 55 -13.75 -8.28 23.60
N ILE A 56 -12.42 -8.28 23.71
CA ILE A 56 -11.72 -8.68 24.94
C ILE A 56 -12.00 -7.69 26.07
N ALA A 57 -12.02 -6.38 25.79
CA ALA A 57 -12.34 -5.38 26.82
C ALA A 57 -13.77 -5.54 27.37
N TRP A 58 -14.72 -5.94 26.52
CA TRP A 58 -16.09 -6.24 26.95
C TRP A 58 -16.18 -7.59 27.69
N TYR A 59 -15.52 -8.63 27.17
CA TYR A 59 -15.53 -9.98 27.77
C TYR A 59 -14.77 -10.05 29.09
N GLY A 60 -13.69 -9.28 29.24
CA GLY A 60 -12.81 -9.26 30.41
C GLY A 60 -13.45 -8.65 31.66
N GLY A 61 -14.55 -7.90 31.53
CA GLY A 61 -15.37 -7.43 32.64
C GLY A 61 -14.69 -6.46 33.63
N ASN A 62 -13.46 -6.02 33.36
CA ASN A 62 -12.74 -5.07 34.19
C ASN A 62 -13.29 -3.66 33.97
N GLU A 63 -13.77 -3.01 35.04
CA GLU A 63 -14.34 -1.66 34.99
C GLU A 63 -13.37 -0.64 34.39
N TYR A 64 -12.05 -0.81 34.60
CA TYR A 64 -11.03 0.10 34.05
C TYR A 64 -10.85 -0.08 32.53
N GLU A 65 -10.82 -1.31 32.02
CA GLU A 65 -10.69 -1.56 30.57
C GLU A 65 -11.97 -1.19 29.83
N SER A 66 -13.13 -1.51 30.40
CA SER A 66 -14.43 -1.10 29.88
C SER A 66 -14.59 0.44 29.90
N PHE A 67 -14.07 1.13 30.92
CA PHE A 67 -14.06 2.59 30.95
C PHE A 67 -13.17 3.19 29.85
N VAL A 68 -11.97 2.63 29.63
CA VAL A 68 -11.05 3.11 28.58
C VAL A 68 -11.64 2.91 27.18
N PHE A 69 -12.19 1.73 26.87
CA PHE A 69 -12.73 1.44 25.54
C PHE A 69 -14.12 2.04 25.30
N ALA A 70 -15.06 1.89 26.24
CA ALA A 70 -16.45 2.32 26.02
C ALA A 70 -16.71 3.80 26.35
N LYS A 71 -16.05 4.35 27.38
CA LYS A 71 -16.27 5.73 27.81
C LYS A 71 -15.19 6.70 27.32
N ASN A 72 -13.93 6.29 27.25
CA ASN A 72 -12.85 7.21 26.85
C ASN A 72 -12.61 7.23 25.32
N ARG A 73 -12.62 6.07 24.65
CA ARG A 73 -12.38 6.00 23.20
C ARG A 73 -13.63 6.25 22.35
N LEU A 74 -14.80 5.76 22.73
CA LEU A 74 -16.04 5.93 21.93
C LEU A 74 -16.78 7.25 22.17
N THR A 75 -16.79 7.75 23.41
CA THR A 75 -17.60 8.92 23.83
C THR A 75 -16.80 9.99 24.57
N GLY A 76 -15.47 9.81 24.68
CA GLY A 76 -14.59 10.74 25.37
C GLY A 76 -14.19 11.96 24.52
N PRO A 77 -13.38 12.87 25.09
CA PRO A 77 -12.95 14.11 24.42
C PRO A 77 -12.15 13.86 23.12
N PHE A 78 -11.49 12.70 23.00
CA PHE A 78 -10.78 12.28 21.79
C PHE A 78 -11.56 11.27 20.92
N ALA A 79 -12.88 11.12 21.13
CA ALA A 79 -13.70 10.21 20.34
C ALA A 79 -13.65 10.51 18.84
N TRP A 80 -13.60 11.79 18.46
CA TRP A 80 -13.45 12.20 17.06
C TRP A 80 -12.22 11.58 16.39
N ALA A 81 -11.09 11.47 17.10
CA ALA A 81 -9.87 10.87 16.58
C ALA A 81 -10.01 9.35 16.42
N TYR A 82 -10.71 8.69 17.34
CA TYR A 82 -11.04 7.26 17.24
C TYR A 82 -11.96 6.96 16.06
N TRP A 83 -13.01 7.76 15.85
CA TRP A 83 -13.92 7.60 14.70
C TRP A 83 -13.20 7.82 13.36
N ILE A 84 -12.33 8.82 13.27
CA ILE A 84 -11.49 9.04 12.09
C ILE A 84 -10.58 7.83 11.87
N MET A 85 -9.88 7.35 12.90
CA MET A 85 -9.04 6.15 12.81
C MET A 85 -9.80 4.94 12.25
N ILE A 86 -10.97 4.61 12.82
CA ILE A 86 -11.78 3.47 12.36
C ILE A 86 -12.27 3.69 10.91
N SER A 87 -12.78 4.88 10.58
CA SER A 87 -13.26 5.17 9.23
C SER A 87 -12.14 5.07 8.18
N CYS A 88 -10.97 5.63 8.47
CA CYS A 88 -9.84 5.67 7.53
C CYS A 88 -9.13 4.32 7.39
N ASN A 89 -8.98 3.55 8.47
CA ASN A 89 -8.26 2.28 8.43
C ASN A 89 -9.17 1.10 8.09
N VAL A 90 -10.43 1.10 8.54
CA VAL A 90 -11.35 -0.02 8.33
C VAL A 90 -12.21 0.18 7.10
N LEU A 91 -12.82 1.36 6.90
CA LEU A 91 -13.76 1.57 5.78
C LEU A 91 -13.05 1.88 4.46
N SER A 92 -12.05 2.77 4.48
CA SER A 92 -11.36 3.21 3.25
C SER A 92 -10.80 2.05 2.41
N PRO A 93 -10.11 1.04 2.98
CA PRO A 93 -9.57 -0.06 2.19
C PRO A 93 -10.65 -0.99 1.62
N GLN A 94 -11.85 -1.06 2.19
CA GLN A 94 -12.91 -1.97 1.69
C GLN A 94 -13.41 -1.57 0.31
N VAL A 95 -13.19 -0.32 -0.10
CA VAL A 95 -13.45 0.15 -1.46
C VAL A 95 -12.67 -0.70 -2.49
N PHE A 96 -11.54 -1.28 -2.10
CA PHE A 96 -10.74 -2.19 -2.93
C PHE A 96 -11.30 -3.61 -3.09
N TRP A 97 -12.46 -3.94 -2.54
CA TRP A 97 -13.14 -5.18 -2.94
C TRP A 97 -13.59 -5.13 -4.40
N PHE A 98 -14.01 -3.96 -4.86
CA PHE A 98 -14.49 -3.76 -6.22
C PHE A 98 -13.32 -3.53 -7.18
N LYS A 99 -13.23 -4.38 -8.21
CA LYS A 99 -12.18 -4.27 -9.25
C LYS A 99 -12.15 -2.90 -9.90
N ARG A 100 -13.32 -2.28 -10.14
CA ARG A 100 -13.45 -0.94 -10.73
C ARG A 100 -12.73 0.15 -9.93
N PHE A 101 -12.78 0.07 -8.61
CA PHE A 101 -12.11 1.03 -7.73
C PHE A 101 -10.63 0.69 -7.54
N ARG A 102 -10.27 -0.59 -7.55
CA ARG A 102 -8.87 -1.06 -7.52
C ARG A 102 -8.04 -0.76 -8.75
N THR A 103 -8.64 -0.41 -9.88
CA THR A 103 -7.93 -0.06 -11.12
C THR A 103 -8.03 1.43 -11.46
N SER A 104 -8.64 2.24 -10.58
CA SER A 104 -8.82 3.68 -10.76
C SER A 104 -7.73 4.46 -10.03
N ILE A 105 -6.84 5.13 -10.78
CA ILE A 105 -5.71 5.90 -10.23
C ILE A 105 -6.15 6.97 -9.21
N PRO A 106 -7.18 7.80 -9.47
CA PRO A 106 -7.62 8.82 -8.51
C PRO A 106 -8.08 8.21 -7.18
N VAL A 107 -8.76 7.06 -7.24
CA VAL A 107 -9.29 6.37 -6.05
C VAL A 107 -8.14 5.82 -5.21
N MET A 108 -7.15 5.19 -5.85
CA MET A 108 -5.94 4.72 -5.16
C MET A 108 -5.20 5.85 -4.45
N PHE A 109 -5.08 7.01 -5.10
CA PHE A 109 -4.41 8.18 -4.52
C PHE A 109 -5.14 8.71 -3.29
N VAL A 110 -6.47 8.87 -3.36
CA VAL A 110 -7.26 9.33 -2.21
C VAL A 110 -7.23 8.32 -1.07
N VAL A 111 -7.44 7.03 -1.36
CA VAL A 111 -7.44 5.97 -0.33
C VAL A 111 -6.09 5.86 0.35
N SER A 112 -4.98 5.94 -0.39
CA SER A 112 -3.64 5.86 0.21
C SER A 112 -3.30 7.03 1.14
N ILE A 113 -3.79 8.25 0.84
CA ILE A 113 -3.69 9.39 1.77
C ILE A 113 -4.54 9.14 3.02
N LEU A 114 -5.79 8.71 2.86
CA LEU A 114 -6.68 8.42 3.98
C LEU A 114 -6.10 7.35 4.91
N VAL A 115 -5.49 6.29 4.35
CA VAL A 115 -4.82 5.24 5.12
C VAL A 115 -3.65 5.79 5.93
N ASN A 116 -2.80 6.64 5.35
CA ASN A 116 -1.68 7.25 6.09
C ASN A 116 -2.18 8.14 7.24
N ILE A 117 -3.24 8.93 7.01
CA ILE A 117 -3.87 9.75 8.04
C ILE A 117 -4.46 8.86 9.15
N GLY A 118 -5.22 7.83 8.79
CA GLY A 118 -5.84 6.90 9.74
C GLY A 118 -4.80 6.14 10.58
N MET A 119 -3.68 5.74 9.99
CA MET A 119 -2.58 5.07 10.68
C MET A 119 -1.81 6.01 11.62
N TRP A 120 -1.71 7.29 11.29
CA TRP A 120 -1.20 8.29 12.24
C TRP A 120 -2.15 8.46 13.42
N PHE A 121 -3.46 8.54 13.17
CA PHE A 121 -4.47 8.59 14.23
C PHE A 121 -4.49 7.32 15.07
N GLU A 122 -4.20 6.14 14.52
CA GLU A 122 -4.03 4.91 15.32
C GLU A 122 -2.97 5.10 16.39
N ARG A 123 -1.79 5.60 16.02
CA ARG A 123 -0.70 5.83 16.99
C ARG A 123 -1.05 6.93 17.98
N PHE A 124 -1.67 8.01 17.53
CA PHE A 124 -2.15 9.08 18.41
C PHE A 124 -3.16 8.54 19.44
N VAL A 125 -4.17 7.79 18.98
CA VAL A 125 -5.22 7.26 19.85
C VAL A 125 -4.66 6.26 20.85
N ILE A 126 -3.83 5.31 20.43
CA ILE A 126 -3.24 4.31 21.34
C ILE A 126 -2.42 4.98 22.44
N ILE A 127 -1.63 6.00 22.12
CA ILE A 127 -0.74 6.66 23.09
C ILE A 127 -1.52 7.66 23.96
N VAL A 128 -2.18 8.64 23.33
CA VAL A 128 -2.77 9.78 24.05
C VAL A 128 -4.01 9.37 24.83
N THR A 129 -4.89 8.54 24.27
CA THR A 129 -6.12 8.15 25.00
C THR A 129 -5.83 7.21 26.17
N SER A 130 -4.74 6.46 26.12
CA SER A 130 -4.33 5.57 27.21
C SER A 130 -3.58 6.32 28.32
N LEU A 131 -2.92 7.45 28.02
CA LEU A 131 -2.21 8.26 29.02
C LEU A 131 -3.06 9.40 29.61
N TYR A 132 -4.02 9.96 28.87
CA TYR A 132 -4.87 11.08 29.30
C TYR A 132 -5.77 10.73 30.51
N ARG A 133 -6.19 9.46 30.63
CA ARG A 133 -6.94 8.94 31.78
C ARG A 133 -6.34 7.64 32.25
N ASP A 134 -5.53 7.73 33.30
CA ASP A 134 -4.96 6.60 33.99
C ASP A 134 -5.82 6.19 35.21
N PHE A 135 -5.38 5.16 35.95
CA PHE A 135 -6.07 4.59 37.11
C PHE A 135 -6.46 5.62 38.18
N LEU A 136 -5.67 6.68 38.36
CA LEU A 136 -5.96 7.74 39.34
C LEU A 136 -6.65 8.94 38.67
N PRO A 137 -7.87 9.31 39.10
CA PRO A 137 -8.58 10.49 38.58
C PRO A 137 -7.85 11.83 38.79
N SER A 138 -6.98 11.91 39.81
CA SER A 138 -6.18 13.12 40.10
C SER A 138 -5.12 13.41 39.04
N SER A 139 -4.74 12.41 38.24
CA SER A 139 -3.68 12.52 37.23
C SER A 139 -4.24 12.71 35.81
N TRP A 140 -5.54 12.92 35.66
CA TRP A 140 -6.16 13.19 34.37
C TRP A 140 -5.75 14.57 33.87
N GLY A 141 -5.18 14.65 32.67
CA GLY A 141 -4.65 15.92 32.15
C GLY A 141 -4.69 15.95 30.64
N ASP A 142 -4.93 17.12 30.04
CA ASP A 142 -5.21 17.34 28.60
C ASP A 142 -3.96 17.41 27.73
N PHE A 143 -4.03 16.77 26.55
CA PHE A 143 -2.96 16.83 25.56
C PHE A 143 -3.29 17.88 24.51
N ARG A 144 -2.50 18.96 24.49
CA ARG A 144 -2.57 20.01 23.47
C ARG A 144 -1.20 20.14 22.80
N PRO A 145 -1.09 19.82 21.50
CA PRO A 145 0.18 19.94 20.81
C PRO A 145 0.60 21.40 20.77
N THR A 146 1.88 21.65 21.03
CA THR A 146 2.48 22.97 20.90
C THR A 146 2.86 23.23 19.45
N LEU A 147 3.16 24.49 19.11
CA LEU A 147 3.65 24.83 17.77
C LEU A 147 4.94 24.09 17.43
N VAL A 148 5.81 23.85 18.40
CA VAL A 148 7.07 23.12 18.20
C VAL A 148 6.80 21.68 17.78
N ASP A 149 5.80 21.01 18.36
CA ASP A 149 5.42 19.64 17.98
C ASP A 149 4.95 19.56 16.52
N ILE A 150 4.11 20.52 16.12
CA ILE A 150 3.56 20.60 14.76
C ILE A 150 4.67 20.91 13.74
N PHE A 151 5.54 21.88 14.03
CA PHE A 151 6.66 22.22 13.16
C PHE A 151 7.70 21.11 13.09
N THR A 152 7.94 20.38 14.17
CA THR A 152 8.84 19.23 14.16
C THR A 152 8.28 18.14 13.25
N TYR A 153 6.98 17.81 13.38
CA TYR A 153 6.33 16.85 12.49
C TYR A 153 6.37 17.30 11.02
N GLY A 154 5.99 18.55 10.73
CA GLY A 154 6.09 19.12 9.39
C GLY A 154 7.53 19.13 8.84
N GLY A 155 8.51 19.41 9.70
CA GLY A 155 9.93 19.38 9.39
C GLY A 155 10.41 17.99 8.99
N THR A 156 9.95 16.93 9.65
CA THR A 156 10.29 15.54 9.25
C THR A 156 9.73 15.18 7.88
N LEU A 157 8.54 15.66 7.52
CA LEU A 157 7.99 15.48 6.17
C LEU A 157 8.85 16.22 5.13
N GLY A 158 9.25 17.46 5.44
CA GLY A 158 10.16 18.24 4.58
C GLY A 158 11.50 17.56 4.37
N LEU A 159 12.11 17.03 5.44
CA LEU A 159 13.36 16.26 5.38
C LEU A 159 13.19 15.00 4.53
N PHE A 160 12.10 14.25 4.73
CA PHE A 160 11.79 13.05 3.95
C PHE A 160 11.68 13.36 2.46
N PHE A 161 10.87 14.36 2.07
CA PHE A 161 10.72 14.73 0.67
C PHE A 161 12.02 15.26 0.08
N THR A 162 12.80 16.04 0.84
CA THR A 162 14.10 16.53 0.38
C THR A 162 15.04 15.35 0.07
N ALA A 163 15.20 14.42 1.01
CA ALA A 163 16.03 13.23 0.80
C ALA A 163 15.52 12.34 -0.33
N PHE A 164 14.20 12.15 -0.44
CA PHE A 164 13.58 11.37 -1.51
C PHE A 164 13.79 12.00 -2.89
N LEU A 165 13.61 13.32 -3.02
CA LEU A 165 13.83 14.04 -4.27
C LEU A 165 15.31 14.03 -4.68
N LEU A 166 16.23 14.11 -3.73
CA LEU A 166 17.66 13.94 -3.99
C LEU A 166 17.99 12.51 -4.47
N PHE A 167 17.39 11.50 -3.84
CA PHE A 167 17.57 10.10 -4.24
C PHE A 167 17.12 9.86 -5.69
N ILE A 168 15.91 10.27 -6.07
CA ILE A 168 15.41 10.08 -7.45
C ILE A 168 16.21 10.89 -8.49
N ARG A 169 16.90 11.96 -8.05
CA ARG A 169 17.70 12.82 -8.93
C ARG A 169 19.09 12.26 -9.22
N TRP A 170 19.68 11.53 -8.27
CA TRP A 170 21.06 11.03 -8.35
C TRP A 170 21.17 9.51 -8.53
N VAL A 171 20.17 8.74 -8.14
CA VAL A 171 20.17 7.27 -8.20
C VAL A 171 19.06 6.79 -9.14
N PRO A 172 19.26 5.72 -9.93
CA PRO A 172 18.20 5.12 -10.73
C PRO A 172 17.04 4.66 -9.83
N MET A 173 15.84 5.21 -10.06
CA MET A 173 14.62 4.88 -9.30
C MET A 173 14.18 3.42 -9.46
N ILE A 174 14.60 2.76 -10.54
CA ILE A 174 14.20 1.39 -10.89
C ILE A 174 15.46 0.52 -10.96
N ALA A 175 15.40 -0.67 -10.38
CA ALA A 175 16.46 -1.66 -10.43
C ALA A 175 16.56 -2.25 -11.85
N ILE A 176 17.34 -1.62 -12.73
CA ILE A 176 17.45 -1.99 -14.15
C ILE A 176 17.96 -3.43 -14.33
N ALA A 177 18.84 -3.91 -13.44
CA ALA A 177 19.37 -5.28 -13.50
C ALA A 177 18.26 -6.33 -13.33
N GLU A 178 17.40 -6.17 -12.33
CA GLU A 178 16.27 -7.07 -12.06
C GLU A 178 15.22 -7.01 -13.16
N VAL A 179 14.88 -5.79 -13.62
CA VAL A 179 13.89 -5.61 -14.68
C VAL A 179 14.34 -6.30 -15.97
N LYS A 180 15.64 -6.23 -16.30
CA LYS A 180 16.18 -6.91 -17.50
C LYS A 180 16.18 -8.43 -17.36
N GLY A 181 16.33 -8.96 -16.15
CA GLY A 181 16.31 -10.41 -15.91
C GLY A 181 14.93 -11.06 -16.03
N VAL A 182 13.85 -10.29 -15.94
CA VAL A 182 12.46 -10.79 -16.04
C VAL A 182 11.79 -10.48 -17.38
N LEU A 183 12.55 -9.90 -18.31
CA LEU A 183 12.07 -9.64 -19.67
C LEU A 183 11.93 -10.96 -20.44
N PRO A 184 10.95 -11.09 -21.37
CA PRO A 184 10.82 -12.28 -22.21
C PRO A 184 12.11 -12.63 -22.94
N GLU A 185 12.87 -11.62 -23.38
CA GLU A 185 14.14 -11.79 -24.07
C GLU A 185 15.27 -12.37 -23.20
N ALA A 186 15.09 -12.40 -21.87
CA ALA A 186 16.04 -13.01 -20.93
C ALA A 186 15.71 -14.48 -20.62
N ASP A 187 14.58 -15.01 -21.08
CA ASP A 187 14.22 -16.42 -20.93
C ASP A 187 15.04 -17.27 -21.92
N PRO A 188 15.85 -18.25 -21.46
CA PRO A 188 16.59 -19.16 -22.33
C PRO A 188 15.72 -19.96 -23.31
N HIS A 189 14.40 -20.02 -23.06
CA HIS A 189 13.41 -20.70 -23.91
C HIS A 189 12.57 -19.74 -24.76
N HIS A 190 12.94 -18.45 -24.83
CA HIS A 190 12.27 -17.50 -25.71
C HIS A 190 12.62 -17.78 -27.18
N HIS A 191 11.79 -18.58 -27.84
CA HIS A 191 11.83 -18.70 -29.29
C HIS A 191 11.12 -17.49 -29.89
N PRO A 192 11.79 -16.69 -30.75
CA PRO A 192 11.11 -15.64 -31.48
C PRO A 192 10.01 -16.27 -32.34
N GLU A 193 8.77 -15.83 -32.16
CA GLU A 193 7.65 -16.19 -33.04
C GLU A 193 7.96 -15.66 -34.46
N GLY A 194 8.56 -16.51 -35.29
CA GLY A 194 8.90 -16.14 -36.67
C GLY A 194 9.87 -17.07 -37.41
N GLU A 195 10.47 -18.08 -36.78
CA GLU A 195 11.52 -18.90 -37.42
C GLU A 195 11.11 -20.37 -37.64
N HIS A 196 9.81 -20.68 -37.69
CA HIS A 196 9.28 -22.03 -37.90
C HIS A 196 8.54 -22.27 -39.22
N ASP A 197 8.46 -21.28 -40.13
CA ASP A 197 7.75 -21.46 -41.42
C ASP A 197 8.68 -21.57 -42.64
N ALA A 198 10.01 -21.59 -42.46
CA ALA A 198 10.96 -21.61 -43.60
C ALA A 198 11.66 -22.95 -43.85
N HIS A 199 11.52 -23.95 -42.97
CA HIS A 199 12.32 -25.17 -43.04
C HIS A 199 11.58 -26.47 -43.41
N ASP A 200 10.24 -26.50 -43.40
CA ASP A 200 9.47 -27.73 -43.70
C ASP A 200 9.03 -27.87 -45.18
N ASP A 201 9.05 -26.80 -45.99
CA ASP A 201 8.61 -26.87 -47.40
C ASP A 201 9.68 -27.40 -48.37
N ALA A 202 10.92 -27.65 -47.93
CA ALA A 202 11.99 -28.17 -48.79
C ALA A 202 12.06 -29.71 -48.88
N ALA A 203 11.28 -30.44 -48.08
CA ALA A 203 11.38 -31.91 -47.97
C ALA A 203 10.42 -32.69 -48.91
N HIS A 204 9.61 -32.02 -49.73
CA HIS A 204 8.68 -32.65 -50.67
C HIS A 204 8.81 -32.10 -52.10
N ALA A 205 10.00 -32.24 -52.68
CA ALA A 205 10.17 -32.22 -54.14
C ALA A 205 10.28 -33.68 -54.63
N PRO A 206 9.40 -34.17 -55.53
CA PRO A 206 9.53 -35.51 -56.09
C PRO A 206 10.76 -35.61 -57.01
N GLU A 207 11.53 -36.69 -56.86
CA GLU A 207 12.65 -37.06 -57.73
C GLU A 207 12.24 -37.04 -59.22
N PRO A 208 13.04 -36.45 -60.12
CA PRO A 208 12.85 -36.67 -61.55
C PRO A 208 13.31 -38.09 -61.90
N ALA A 209 12.36 -38.88 -62.38
CA ALA A 209 12.58 -40.22 -62.89
C ALA A 209 13.67 -40.25 -63.96
N ALA A 210 14.60 -41.19 -63.81
CA ALA A 210 15.52 -41.58 -64.87
C ALA A 210 14.73 -42.09 -66.09
N ALA A 211 15.08 -41.60 -67.27
CA ALA A 211 14.71 -42.20 -68.54
C ALA A 211 15.97 -42.26 -69.43
N GLU A 212 16.15 -43.45 -70.00
CA GLU A 212 17.29 -43.98 -70.72
C GLU A 212 17.38 -43.47 -72.18
N ALA A 213 18.58 -43.62 -72.75
CA ALA A 213 18.91 -43.94 -74.15
C ALA A 213 18.35 -43.06 -75.30
N GLU A 214 19.21 -42.26 -75.95
CA GLU A 214 19.95 -42.56 -77.19
C GLU A 214 21.02 -41.48 -77.46
#